data_AF-A0A978UCU7-F1
#
_entry.id   AF-A0A978UCU7-F1
#
_cell.length_a   1.000
_cell.length_b   1.000
_cell.length_c   1.000
_cell.angle_alpha   90.00
_cell.angle_beta   90.00
_cell.angle_gamma   90.00
#
_symmetry.space_group_name_H-M   'P 1'
#
loop_
_entity.id
_entity.type
_entity.pdbx_description
1 polymer ?
#
loop_
_entity_poly.entity_id
_entity_poly.type
_entity_poly.pdbx_seq_one_letter_code
_entity_poly.pdbx_strand_id
1 'polypeptide(L)'
;MYLHEHTLSIWIDKGGYIAEGPSSNVASITHDKDPVIPCFDTILTSCTAKRLIELAPKLVKQGVLKGMRIGYLNVEEAKGAAEMMHVGSSLPLLPIIVSHEKPIGHCDNWKCSKSNI
;
A
#
# COMPACT_ATOMS: atom_id res chain seq x y z
N MET A 1 -0.38 -3.62 26.06
CA MET A 1 -0.34 -4.51 24.90
C MET A 1 0.41 -3.76 23.81
N TYR A 2 1.70 -4.02 23.68
CA TYR A 2 2.53 -3.40 22.65
C TYR A 2 2.53 -4.33 21.44
N LEU A 3 2.18 -3.81 20.27
CA LEU A 3 2.36 -4.55 19.02
C LEU A 3 3.83 -4.41 18.64
N HIS A 4 4.55 -5.53 18.66
CA HIS A 4 5.91 -5.64 18.13
C HIS A 4 5.98 -5.14 16.69
N GLU A 5 7.16 -4.67 16.28
CA GLU A 5 7.50 -4.36 14.90
C GLU A 5 7.15 -5.54 13.98
N HIS A 6 6.09 -5.39 13.18
CA HIS A 6 5.66 -6.41 12.24
C HIS A 6 6.45 -6.26 10.94
N THR A 7 7.42 -7.14 10.72
CA THR A 7 8.05 -7.30 9.42
C THR A 7 7.16 -8.19 8.56
N LEU A 8 6.54 -7.62 7.53
CA LEU A 8 5.74 -8.35 6.54
C LEU A 8 6.48 -8.37 5.21
N SER A 9 6.42 -9.50 4.51
CA SER A 9 7.00 -9.63 3.18
C SER A 9 6.05 -9.12 2.10
N ILE A 10 6.64 -8.70 0.98
CA ILE A 10 5.95 -8.35 -0.26
C ILE A 10 6.58 -9.20 -1.34
N TRP A 11 5.76 -9.93 -2.08
CA TRP A 11 6.20 -10.71 -3.22
C TRP A 11 6.34 -9.85 -4.47
N ILE A 12 7.29 -10.27 -5.30
CA ILE A 12 7.51 -9.74 -6.64
C ILE A 12 7.11 -10.83 -7.63
N ASP A 13 6.32 -10.48 -8.63
CA ASP A 13 5.91 -11.43 -9.66
C ASP A 13 7.05 -11.76 -10.63
N LYS A 14 6.80 -12.68 -11.58
CA LYS A 14 7.80 -13.08 -12.57
C LYS A 14 8.22 -11.95 -13.53
N GLY A 15 7.42 -10.89 -13.63
CA GLY A 15 7.70 -9.70 -14.43
C GLY A 15 8.53 -8.64 -13.69
N GLY A 16 8.82 -8.86 -12.40
CA GLY A 16 9.55 -7.88 -11.58
C GLY A 16 8.65 -6.81 -10.96
N TYR A 17 7.33 -7.02 -10.94
CA TYR A 17 6.37 -6.06 -10.36
C TYR A 17 5.94 -6.44 -8.95
N ILE A 18 5.58 -5.44 -8.15
CA ILE A 18 4.95 -5.65 -6.84
C ILE A 18 3.67 -6.48 -7.03
N ALA A 19 3.58 -7.57 -6.27
CA ALA A 19 2.41 -8.44 -6.22
C ALA A 19 1.67 -8.22 -4.88
N GLU A 20 1.71 -9.18 -3.96
CA GLU A 20 1.01 -9.11 -2.69
C GLU A 20 1.88 -9.58 -1.53
N GLY A 21 1.41 -9.41 -0.29
CA GLY A 21 2.01 -10.04 0.88
C GLY A 21 1.36 -11.39 1.20
N PRO A 22 1.85 -12.14 2.20
CA PRO A 22 1.42 -13.50 2.52
C PRO A 22 -0.08 -13.73 2.67
N SER A 23 -0.79 -12.73 3.21
CA SER A 23 -2.22 -12.79 3.48
C SER A 23 -2.90 -11.43 3.29
N SER A 24 -2.32 -10.57 2.45
CA SER A 24 -2.74 -9.18 2.26
C SER A 24 -2.36 -8.71 0.86
N ASN A 25 -3.19 -7.90 0.22
CA ASN A 25 -2.71 -7.14 -0.94
C ASN A 25 -1.81 -5.98 -0.49
N VAL A 26 -1.16 -5.32 -1.46
CA VAL A 26 -0.40 -4.09 -1.24
C VAL A 26 -1.02 -2.97 -2.09
N ALA A 27 -1.03 -1.76 -1.56
CA ALA A 27 -1.36 -0.55 -2.30
C ALA A 27 -0.27 0.49 -2.10
N SER A 28 0.00 1.28 -3.14
CA SER A 28 0.97 2.38 -3.10
C SER A 28 0.31 3.67 -3.56
N ILE A 29 0.64 4.81 -2.98
CA ILE A 29 0.16 6.12 -3.42
C ILE A 29 1.33 6.86 -4.05
N THR A 30 1.15 7.31 -5.29
CA THR A 30 2.15 8.15 -5.97
C THR A 30 2.19 9.56 -5.37
N HIS A 31 3.26 10.31 -5.62
CA HIS A 31 3.33 11.73 -5.24
C HIS A 31 2.25 12.59 -5.91
N ASP A 32 1.66 12.11 -7.00
CA ASP A 32 0.50 12.71 -7.65
C ASP A 32 -0.84 12.40 -6.97
N LYS A 33 -0.85 11.73 -5.81
CA LYS A 33 -2.07 11.29 -5.10
C LYS A 33 -2.95 10.36 -5.94
N ASP A 34 -2.30 9.50 -6.73
CA ASP A 34 -2.96 8.44 -7.49
C ASP A 34 -2.57 7.08 -6.89
N PRO A 35 -3.49 6.39 -6.18
CA PRO A 35 -3.20 5.08 -5.62
C PRO A 35 -3.13 4.00 -6.71
N VAL A 36 -2.26 3.03 -6.47
CA VAL A 36 -1.93 1.93 -7.35
C VAL A 36 -2.13 0.63 -6.59
N ILE A 37 -2.99 -0.24 -7.11
CA ILE A 37 -3.15 -1.62 -6.66
C ILE A 37 -2.64 -2.55 -7.77
N PRO A 38 -1.80 -3.56 -7.45
CA PRO A 38 -1.34 -4.54 -8.43
C PRO A 38 -2.50 -5.24 -9.16
N CYS A 39 -2.23 -5.67 -10.40
CA CYS A 39 -3.22 -6.35 -11.23
C CYS A 39 -3.67 -7.67 -10.60
N PHE A 40 -4.98 -7.89 -10.52
CA PHE A 40 -5.55 -9.11 -9.93
C PHE A 40 -5.29 -10.39 -10.74
N ASP A 41 -4.72 -10.29 -11.94
CA ASP A 41 -4.33 -11.45 -12.74
C ASP A 41 -3.20 -12.27 -12.09
N THR A 42 -2.40 -11.64 -11.23
CA THR A 42 -1.22 -12.25 -10.59
C THR A 42 -1.32 -12.36 -9.07
N ILE A 43 -2.41 -11.87 -8.45
CA ILE A 43 -2.59 -11.82 -6.98
C ILE A 43 -4.01 -12.21 -6.57
N LEU A 44 -4.21 -12.50 -5.28
CA LEU A 44 -5.54 -12.75 -4.75
C LEU A 44 -6.45 -11.53 -4.90
N THR A 45 -7.65 -11.72 -5.45
CA THR A 45 -8.66 -10.67 -5.56
C THR A 45 -9.41 -10.45 -4.24
N SER A 46 -8.78 -9.77 -3.28
CA SER A 46 -9.37 -9.57 -1.95
C SER A 46 -10.57 -8.62 -1.93
N CYS A 47 -11.49 -8.86 -0.99
CA CYS A 47 -12.66 -8.01 -0.78
C CYS A 47 -12.29 -6.62 -0.24
N THR A 48 -11.27 -6.51 0.61
CA THR A 48 -10.81 -5.22 1.15
C THR A 48 -10.23 -4.34 0.05
N ALA A 49 -9.40 -4.89 -0.85
CA ALA A 49 -8.86 -4.15 -1.98
C ALA A 49 -9.96 -3.71 -2.96
N LYS A 50 -10.91 -4.59 -3.28
CA LYS A 50 -12.11 -4.23 -4.07
C LYS A 50 -12.87 -3.06 -3.46
N ARG A 51 -13.07 -3.08 -2.14
CA ARG A 51 -13.79 -2.00 -1.46
C ARG A 51 -13.03 -0.68 -1.49
N LEU A 52 -11.69 -0.72 -1.42
CA LEU A 52 -10.84 0.46 -1.58
C LEU A 52 -10.99 1.08 -2.98
N ILE A 53 -11.04 0.26 -4.03
CA ILE A 53 -11.27 0.70 -5.41
C ILE A 53 -12.64 1.37 -5.54
N GLU A 54 -13.70 0.76 -4.98
CA GLU A 54 -15.05 1.34 -4.99
C GLU A 54 -15.16 2.67 -4.23
N LEU A 55 -14.30 2.89 -3.23
CA LEU A 55 -14.27 4.13 -2.47
C LEU A 55 -13.58 5.27 -3.23
N ALA A 56 -12.63 4.96 -4.10
CA ALA A 56 -11.79 5.94 -4.78
C ALA A 56 -12.56 7.05 -5.50
N PRO A 57 -13.63 6.79 -6.28
CA PRO A 57 -14.38 7.86 -6.96
C PRO A 57 -14.93 8.92 -6.01
N LYS A 58 -15.34 8.52 -4.79
CA LYS A 58 -15.82 9.47 -3.78
C LYS A 58 -14.69 10.36 -3.27
N LEU A 59 -13.51 9.79 -3.05
CA LEU A 59 -12.33 10.53 -2.59
C LEU A 59 -11.78 11.46 -3.67
N VAL A 60 -11.88 11.06 -4.95
CA VAL A 60 -11.57 11.93 -6.09
C VAL A 60 -12.52 13.12 -6.13
N LYS A 61 -13.83 12.89 -5.99
CA LYS A 61 -14.84 13.97 -5.92
C LYS A 61 -14.60 14.94 -4.75
N GLN A 62 -14.03 14.45 -3.65
CA GLN A 62 -13.67 15.26 -2.48
C GLN A 62 -12.32 15.98 -2.63
N GLY A 63 -11.57 15.76 -3.72
CA GLY A 63 -10.24 16.35 -3.93
C GLY A 63 -9.13 15.72 -3.08
N VAL A 64 -9.40 14.59 -2.43
CA VAL A 64 -8.41 13.87 -1.60
C VAL A 64 -7.44 13.10 -2.49
N LEU A 65 -7.96 12.42 -3.51
CA LEU A 65 -7.19 11.69 -4.52
C LEU A 65 -7.31 12.38 -5.88
N LYS A 66 -6.31 12.23 -6.75
CA LYS A 66 -6.44 12.59 -8.17
C LYS A 66 -7.09 11.48 -9.00
N GLY A 67 -6.94 10.23 -8.57
CA GLY A 67 -7.41 9.06 -9.30
C GLY A 67 -7.33 7.77 -8.47
N MET A 68 -7.40 6.64 -9.17
CA MET A 68 -7.03 5.31 -8.69
C MET A 68 -6.76 4.45 -9.92
N ARG A 69 -5.67 3.67 -9.90
CA ARG A 69 -5.36 2.71 -10.97
C ARG A 69 -5.11 1.29 -10.43
N ILE A 70 -5.59 0.32 -11.19
CA ILE A 70 -5.12 -1.06 -11.09
C ILE A 70 -4.03 -1.21 -12.14
N GLY A 71 -2.84 -1.66 -11.74
CA GLY A 71 -1.74 -1.73 -12.68
C GLY A 71 -0.44 -2.23 -12.09
N TYR A 72 0.51 -2.48 -12.97
CA TYR A 72 1.87 -2.84 -12.59
C TYR A 72 2.60 -1.67 -11.93
N LEU A 73 3.45 -2.01 -10.96
CA LEU A 73 4.34 -1.11 -10.24
C LEU A 73 5.65 -1.86 -10.01
N ASN A 74 6.76 -1.32 -10.49
CA ASN A 74 8.05 -1.96 -10.25
C ASN A 74 8.57 -1.63 -8.83
N VAL A 75 9.61 -2.34 -8.41
CA VAL A 75 10.17 -2.22 -7.04
C VAL A 75 10.68 -0.81 -6.75
N GLU A 76 11.31 -0.13 -7.71
CA GLU A 76 11.88 1.19 -7.49
C GLU A 76 10.79 2.28 -7.44
N GLU A 77 9.75 2.15 -8.26
CA GLU A 77 8.56 3.00 -8.16
C GLU A 77 7.85 2.85 -6.81
N ALA A 78 7.73 1.62 -6.31
CA ALA A 78 7.13 1.34 -5.02
C ALA A 78 7.95 1.94 -3.87
N LYS A 79 9.27 1.75 -3.86
CA LYS A 79 10.17 2.36 -2.86
C LYS A 79 10.11 3.90 -2.88
N GLY A 80 9.90 4.48 -4.06
CA GLY A 80 9.73 5.93 -4.25
C GLY A 80 8.29 6.42 -4.09
N ALA A 81 7.35 5.59 -3.63
CA ALA A 81 5.96 6.00 -3.44
C ALA A 81 5.83 7.00 -2.27
N ALA A 82 4.83 7.87 -2.36
CA ALA A 82 4.52 8.81 -1.30
C ALA A 82 4.01 8.09 -0.04
N GLU A 83 3.27 7.00 -0.21
CA GLU A 83 2.81 6.11 0.85
C GLU A 83 2.70 4.67 0.33
N MET A 84 2.90 3.68 1.20
CA MET A 84 2.63 2.27 0.92
C MET A 84 1.91 1.62 2.09
N MET A 85 1.06 0.64 1.80
CA MET A 85 0.30 -0.09 2.82
C MET A 85 -0.05 -1.51 2.39
N HIS A 86 -0.08 -2.43 3.36
CA HIS A 86 -0.80 -3.68 3.28
C HIS A 86 -2.31 -3.42 3.38
N VAL A 87 -3.08 -4.17 2.60
CA VAL A 87 -4.53 -4.11 2.54
C VAL A 87 -5.07 -5.51 2.85
N GLY A 88 -5.69 -5.68 4.02
CA GLY A 88 -6.17 -6.99 4.50
C GLY A 88 -7.45 -6.87 5.33
N SER A 89 -8.10 -7.98 5.65
CA SER A 89 -9.38 -7.92 6.38
C SER A 89 -9.23 -7.70 7.89
N SER A 90 -8.16 -8.23 8.50
CA SER A 90 -7.90 -8.08 9.95
C SER A 90 -7.39 -6.69 10.32
N LEU A 91 -6.58 -6.10 9.44
CA LEU A 91 -6.12 -4.72 9.50
C LEU A 91 -6.36 -4.11 8.11
N PRO A 92 -7.45 -3.34 7.93
CA PRO A 92 -7.86 -2.82 6.62
C PRO A 92 -6.75 -2.12 5.86
N LEU A 93 -5.96 -1.31 6.56
CA LEU A 93 -4.77 -0.64 6.06
C LEU A 93 -3.69 -0.72 7.13
N LEU A 94 -2.52 -1.25 6.78
CA LEU A 94 -1.33 -1.27 7.63
C LEU A 94 -0.16 -0.66 6.84
N PRO A 95 0.47 0.43 7.29
CA PRO A 95 1.49 1.11 6.49
C PRO A 95 2.77 0.32 6.41
N ILE A 96 3.46 0.54 5.30
CA ILE A 96 4.83 0.10 5.09
C ILE A 96 5.69 1.36 5.16
N ILE A 97 6.32 1.60 6.31
CA ILE A 97 7.12 2.82 6.58
C ILE A 97 8.61 2.63 6.31
N VAL A 98 9.10 1.40 6.23
CA VAL A 98 10.50 1.05 5.95
C VAL A 98 10.52 -0.16 5.03
N SER A 99 11.36 -0.11 4.00
CA SER A 99 11.68 -1.25 3.14
C SER A 99 13.18 -1.28 2.89
N HIS A 100 13.82 -2.42 3.16
CA HIS A 100 15.28 -2.59 3.02
C HIS A 100 16.06 -1.44 3.69
N GLU A 101 15.72 -1.15 4.96
CA GLU A 101 16.32 -0.09 5.78
C GLU A 101 16.11 1.35 5.27
N LYS A 102 15.41 1.52 4.16
CA LYS A 102 15.06 2.84 3.62
C LYS A 102 13.62 3.20 3.99
N PRO A 103 13.37 4.42 4.46
CA PRO A 103 12.01 4.87 4.74
C PRO A 103 11.20 4.96 3.44
N ILE A 104 9.91 4.64 3.53
CA ILE A 104 8.94 4.88 2.46
C ILE A 104 7.96 5.94 2.97
N GLY A 105 7.79 7.01 2.18
CA GLY A 105 6.85 8.08 2.50
C GLY A 105 7.21 8.88 3.76
N HIS A 106 6.22 9.65 4.24
CA HIS A 106 6.32 10.39 5.50
C HIS A 106 5.46 9.73 6.58
N CYS A 107 6.08 9.33 7.69
CA CYS A 107 5.38 8.68 8.79
C CYS A 107 4.36 9.58 9.49
N ASP A 108 4.40 10.91 9.31
CA ASP A 108 3.45 11.86 9.90
C ASP A 108 2.04 11.79 9.25
N ASN A 109 1.92 11.25 8.02
CA ASN A 109 0.63 11.04 7.36
C ASN A 109 -0.13 9.86 7.97
N TRP A 110 0.60 8.88 8.47
CA TRP A 110 0.03 7.86 9.34
C TRP A 110 0.03 8.42 10.76
N LYS A 111 -1.01 8.16 11.57
CA LYS A 111 -0.87 8.33 13.02
C LYS A 111 0.02 7.19 13.56
N CYS A 112 1.27 7.13 13.12
CA CYS A 112 2.32 6.34 13.75
C CYS A 112 2.51 6.93 15.13
N SER A 113 2.16 6.19 16.18
CA SER A 113 2.55 6.57 17.53
C SER A 113 4.07 6.70 17.55
N LYS A 114 4.60 7.93 17.64
CA LYS A 114 6.03 8.16 17.85
C LYS A 114 6.40 7.54 19.20
N SER A 115 6.91 6.31 19.20
CA SER A 115 7.63 5.76 20.33
C SER A 115 9.09 6.19 20.20
N ASN A 116 9.52 7.06 21.12
CA ASN A 116 10.93 7.29 21.35
C ASN A 116 11.57 5.97 21.79
N ILE A 117 12.55 5.53 21.00
CA ILE A 117 13.54 4.47 21.25
C ILE A 117 13.00 3.04 21.13
#